data_AF-A0A1I4LT79-F1
#
_entry.id   AF-A0A1I4LT79-F1
#
_cell.length_a   1.000
_cell.length_b   1.000
_cell.length_c   1.000
_cell.angle_alpha   90.00
_cell.angle_beta   90.00
_cell.angle_gamma   90.00
#
_symmetry.space_group_name_H-M   'P 1'
#
loop_
_entity.id
_entity.type
_entity.pdbx_description
1 polymer ?
#
loop_
_entity_poly.entity_id
_entity_poly.type
_entity_poly.pdbx_seq_one_letter_code
_entity_poly.pdbx_strand_id
1 'polypeptide(L)'
;MESSRSRLLPALAALLVLVGCGGDPGAEAPRTEPAPAQAEQSAAESADPAATGTPAEAALAVALRAADLPPGWTVQANPVPNGDLSRNPSLQGLCGVTFSSESHRTAKFPSVGLNPAGDPAVVSEAIAYDSATAGALALTELRDAFRSCPAQDRSFLPPPAIDGLAENVVVVRYQLAGGITQDVVAQGRGAVVSVLIAEDPAAGAMAARSIATRMAALPAPAIGL
;
A
#
# COMPACT_ATOMS: atom_id res chain seq x y z
N MET A 1 -50.13 44.41 4.90
CA MET A 1 -51.51 43.87 4.94
C MET A 1 -51.37 42.38 5.23
N GLU A 2 -51.36 42.03 6.51
CA GLU A 2 -52.54 41.54 7.26
C GLU A 2 -52.77 40.04 7.01
N SER A 3 -52.44 39.18 7.98
CA SER A 3 -53.31 38.70 9.09
C SER A 3 -54.03 37.41 8.67
N SER A 4 -53.52 36.23 9.04
CA SER A 4 -53.80 35.48 10.29
C SER A 4 -55.07 34.61 10.24
N ARG A 5 -54.91 33.31 10.55
CA ARG A 5 -55.81 32.37 11.31
C ARG A 5 -55.44 30.91 10.94
N SER A 6 -54.70 30.16 11.75
CA SER A 6 -55.03 29.57 13.07
C SER A 6 -56.12 28.49 13.00
N ARG A 7 -55.76 27.25 13.38
CA ARG A 7 -56.58 26.32 14.18
C ARG A 7 -55.70 25.19 14.78
N LEU A 8 -55.86 25.02 16.08
CA LEU A 8 -55.18 24.11 17.00
C LEU A 8 -56.08 22.91 17.38
N LEU A 9 -55.44 21.74 17.61
CA LEU A 9 -55.68 20.67 18.63
C LEU A 9 -57.03 19.90 18.61
N PRO A 10 -57.15 18.62 19.11
CA PRO A 10 -56.56 17.99 20.33
C PRO A 10 -56.04 16.51 20.17
N ALA A 11 -55.09 15.97 20.96
CA ALA A 11 -55.09 15.35 22.32
C ALA A 11 -55.70 13.92 22.49
N LEU A 12 -55.11 13.16 23.45
CA LEU A 12 -55.42 11.80 24.00
C LEU A 12 -54.72 10.59 23.33
N ALA A 13 -54.27 9.52 24.00
CA ALA A 13 -54.05 9.17 25.42
C ALA A 13 -53.40 7.74 25.51
N ALA A 14 -52.85 7.43 26.69
CA ALA A 14 -52.82 6.12 27.38
C ALA A 14 -51.70 5.07 27.15
N LEU A 15 -50.97 4.85 28.27
CA LEU A 15 -50.33 3.67 28.87
C LEU A 15 -50.16 2.34 28.09
N LEU A 16 -48.96 1.75 28.25
CA LEU A 16 -48.76 0.31 28.48
C LEU A 16 -47.53 0.06 29.38
N VAL A 17 -47.77 -0.64 30.49
CA VAL A 17 -46.78 -1.20 31.42
C VAL A 17 -46.52 -2.64 31.00
N LEU A 18 -45.26 -3.05 30.82
CA LEU A 18 -44.87 -4.46 30.87
C LEU A 18 -43.52 -4.63 31.57
N VAL A 19 -43.56 -5.50 32.58
CA VAL A 19 -42.51 -6.09 33.41
C VAL A 19 -41.67 -7.08 32.57
N GLY A 20 -40.37 -7.20 32.85
CA GLY A 20 -39.58 -8.33 32.36
C GLY A 20 -38.11 -8.31 32.80
N CYS A 21 -37.81 -8.96 33.93
CA CYS A 21 -36.48 -9.54 34.20
C CYS A 21 -36.30 -10.78 33.32
N GLY A 22 -35.24 -10.82 32.52
CA GLY A 22 -34.82 -12.02 31.79
C GLY A 22 -33.36 -11.85 31.38
N GLY A 23 -32.47 -12.65 31.96
CA GLY A 23 -31.07 -12.68 31.57
C GLY A 23 -30.93 -13.25 30.16
N ASP A 24 -30.18 -12.55 29.32
CA ASP A 24 -29.80 -13.03 27.98
C ASP A 24 -28.33 -13.44 27.98
N PRO A 25 -28.01 -14.71 27.68
CA PRO A 25 -26.63 -15.15 27.49
C PRO A 25 -26.10 -14.52 26.20
N GLY A 26 -25.17 -13.57 26.35
CA GLY A 26 -24.18 -13.16 25.35
C GLY A 26 -24.62 -13.31 23.90
N ALA A 27 -25.44 -12.37 23.40
CA ALA A 27 -25.56 -12.16 21.97
C ALA A 27 -24.18 -11.68 21.46
N GLU A 28 -23.38 -12.61 20.97
CA GLU A 28 -22.18 -12.32 20.21
C GLU A 28 -22.61 -11.45 19.02
N ALA A 29 -22.22 -10.17 19.03
CA ALA A 29 -22.57 -9.24 17.98
C ALA A 29 -22.17 -9.83 16.62
N PRO A 30 -22.98 -9.68 15.54
CA PRO A 30 -22.64 -10.21 14.24
C PRO A 30 -21.24 -9.71 13.83
N ARG A 31 -20.26 -10.61 13.75
CA ARG A 31 -18.94 -10.29 13.21
C ARG A 31 -19.13 -10.02 11.72
N THR A 32 -19.25 -8.75 11.38
CA THR A 32 -19.29 -8.33 9.97
C THR A 32 -17.90 -8.57 9.41
N GLU A 33 -17.82 -9.29 8.30
CA GLU A 33 -16.56 -9.53 7.60
C GLU A 33 -15.97 -8.18 7.14
N PRO A 34 -14.68 -7.91 7.40
CA PRO A 34 -14.05 -6.66 7.00
C PRO A 34 -14.04 -6.48 5.48
N ALA A 35 -14.05 -5.23 5.02
CA ALA A 35 -13.89 -4.95 3.61
C ALA A 35 -12.52 -5.45 3.10
N PRO A 36 -12.38 -5.85 1.82
CA PRO A 36 -11.14 -6.43 1.31
C PRO A 36 -9.88 -5.62 1.63
N ALA A 37 -9.95 -4.29 1.52
CA ALA A 37 -8.85 -3.40 1.86
C ALA A 37 -8.44 -3.46 3.34
N GLN A 38 -9.41 -3.54 4.25
CA GLN A 38 -9.14 -3.67 5.68
C GLN A 38 -8.55 -5.04 6.00
N ALA A 39 -9.06 -6.10 5.36
CA ALA A 39 -8.56 -7.46 5.54
C ALA A 39 -7.10 -7.59 5.08
N GLU A 40 -6.75 -7.09 3.90
CA GLU A 40 -5.37 -7.13 3.39
C GLU A 40 -4.42 -6.29 4.24
N GLN A 41 -4.85 -5.11 4.69
CA GLN A 41 -4.05 -4.29 5.59
C GLN A 41 -3.78 -5.01 6.92
N SER A 42 -4.81 -5.57 7.55
CA SER A 42 -4.64 -6.34 8.79
C SER A 42 -3.74 -7.57 8.58
N ALA A 43 -3.86 -8.24 7.44
CA ALA A 43 -3.00 -9.36 7.08
C ALA A 43 -1.53 -8.91 6.96
N ALA A 44 -1.27 -7.81 6.23
CA ALA A 44 0.07 -7.24 6.12
C ALA A 44 0.65 -6.82 7.49
N GLU A 45 -0.15 -6.22 8.37
CA GLU A 45 0.27 -5.82 9.71
C GLU A 45 0.68 -7.01 10.58
N SER A 46 -0.04 -8.13 10.47
CA SER A 46 0.21 -9.36 11.23
C SER A 46 1.27 -10.29 10.63
N ALA A 47 1.64 -10.08 9.35
CA ALA A 47 2.56 -10.97 8.66
C ALA A 47 3.97 -10.92 9.27
N ASP A 48 4.49 -12.10 9.63
CA ASP A 48 5.88 -12.28 10.05
C ASP A 48 6.76 -12.64 8.83
N PRO A 49 7.69 -11.77 8.41
CA PRO A 49 8.58 -12.05 7.28
C PRO A 49 9.38 -13.36 7.45
N ALA A 50 9.77 -13.71 8.67
CA ALA A 50 10.59 -14.89 8.94
C ALA A 50 9.80 -16.21 8.83
N ALA A 51 8.47 -16.15 8.91
CA ALA A 51 7.57 -17.30 8.83
C ALA A 51 7.01 -17.56 7.43
N THR A 52 7.38 -16.74 6.44
CA THR A 52 6.85 -16.87 5.07
C THR A 52 7.38 -18.13 4.37
N GLY A 53 6.52 -18.80 3.62
CA GLY A 53 6.84 -20.02 2.87
C GLY A 53 6.82 -19.84 1.36
N THR A 54 6.15 -18.79 0.85
CA THR A 54 5.97 -18.54 -0.58
C THR A 54 6.33 -17.10 -0.97
N PRO A 55 6.64 -16.83 -2.27
CA PRO A 55 6.84 -15.46 -2.76
C PRO A 55 5.66 -14.52 -2.53
N ALA A 56 4.42 -15.01 -2.62
CA ALA A 56 3.24 -14.20 -2.37
C ALA A 56 3.12 -13.79 -0.89
N GLU A 57 3.34 -14.73 0.03
CA GLU A 57 3.38 -14.43 1.47
C GLU A 57 4.53 -13.47 1.82
N ALA A 58 5.70 -13.67 1.20
CA ALA A 58 6.85 -12.78 1.35
C ALA A 58 6.56 -11.36 0.85
N ALA A 59 5.91 -11.21 -0.30
CA ALA A 59 5.48 -9.92 -0.82
C ALA A 59 4.47 -9.24 0.12
N LEU A 60 3.46 -9.96 0.64
CA LEU A 60 2.54 -9.41 1.64
C LEU A 60 3.28 -8.98 2.92
N ALA A 61 4.23 -9.78 3.39
CA ALA A 61 5.02 -9.47 4.59
C ALA A 61 5.89 -8.21 4.42
N VAL A 62 6.26 -7.83 3.20
CA VAL A 62 7.02 -6.60 2.94
C VAL A 62 6.15 -5.43 2.43
N ALA A 63 4.83 -5.61 2.33
CA ALA A 63 3.91 -4.51 2.02
C ALA A 63 4.03 -3.37 3.05
N LEU A 64 3.62 -2.16 2.64
CA LEU A 64 3.65 -0.98 3.49
C LEU A 64 2.68 -1.15 4.66
N ARG A 65 3.13 -0.79 5.86
CA ARG A 65 2.38 -0.83 7.11
C ARG A 65 2.35 0.56 7.73
N ALA A 66 1.35 0.85 8.58
CA ALA A 66 1.29 2.13 9.28
C ALA A 66 2.56 2.39 10.15
N ALA A 67 3.14 1.32 10.72
CA ALA A 67 4.38 1.39 11.50
C ALA A 67 5.64 1.76 10.68
N ASP A 68 5.55 1.75 9.34
CA ASP A 68 6.62 2.15 8.44
C ASP A 68 6.69 3.67 8.21
N LEU A 69 5.65 4.38 8.66
CA LEU A 69 5.46 5.80 8.42
C LEU A 69 5.59 6.59 9.74
N PRO A 70 5.77 7.92 9.67
CA PRO A 70 5.83 8.74 10.86
C PRO A 70 4.54 8.64 11.71
N PRO A 71 4.62 8.92 13.02
CA PRO A 71 3.44 8.92 13.88
C PRO A 71 2.30 9.80 13.34
N GLY A 72 1.07 9.29 13.43
CA GLY A 72 -0.13 9.98 12.94
C GLY A 72 -0.47 9.73 11.47
N TRP A 73 0.40 9.02 10.73
CA TRP A 73 0.09 8.54 9.39
C TRP A 73 -0.75 7.27 9.44
N THR A 74 -1.47 7.02 8.35
CA THR A 74 -2.24 5.79 8.15
C THR A 74 -1.86 5.13 6.83
N VAL A 75 -2.14 3.84 6.70
CA VAL A 75 -2.00 3.11 5.44
C VAL A 75 -3.37 2.62 5.01
N GLN A 76 -3.61 2.67 3.71
CA GLN A 76 -4.76 2.06 3.06
C GLN A 76 -4.26 1.05 2.01
N ALA A 77 -4.61 -0.21 2.17
CA ALA A 77 -4.40 -1.21 1.12
C ALA A 77 -5.39 -0.99 -0.04
N ASN A 78 -4.99 -1.38 -1.25
CA ASN A 78 -5.83 -1.30 -2.45
C ASN A 78 -5.86 -2.64 -3.21
N PRO A 79 -6.43 -3.70 -2.62
CA PRO A 79 -6.30 -5.07 -3.13
C PRO A 79 -6.65 -5.17 -4.61
N VAL A 80 -5.84 -5.93 -5.36
CA VAL A 80 -6.13 -6.17 -6.78
C VAL A 80 -7.36 -7.07 -6.89
N PRO A 81 -8.45 -6.63 -7.56
CA PRO A 81 -9.67 -7.43 -7.65
C PRO A 81 -9.41 -8.81 -8.27
N ASN A 82 -9.82 -9.87 -7.57
CA ASN A 82 -9.62 -11.26 -7.97
C ASN A 82 -8.16 -11.68 -8.22
N GLY A 83 -7.17 -10.87 -7.82
CA GLY A 83 -5.77 -11.09 -8.14
C GLY A 83 -5.42 -10.98 -9.63
N ASP A 84 -6.30 -10.43 -10.48
CA ASP A 84 -6.01 -10.27 -11.91
C ASP A 84 -5.00 -9.12 -12.13
N LEU A 85 -3.73 -9.52 -12.29
CA LEU A 85 -2.63 -8.58 -12.48
C LEU A 85 -2.56 -8.01 -13.91
N SER A 86 -3.26 -8.60 -14.89
CA SER A 86 -3.12 -8.26 -16.32
C SER A 86 -3.53 -6.82 -16.65
N ARG A 87 -4.44 -6.24 -15.88
CA ARG A 87 -4.92 -4.86 -16.03
C ARG A 87 -4.42 -3.91 -14.94
N ASN A 88 -3.50 -4.39 -14.11
CA ASN A 88 -2.98 -3.63 -12.98
C ASN A 88 -1.44 -3.67 -12.98
N PRO A 89 -0.80 -3.12 -14.02
CA PRO A 89 0.65 -3.11 -14.13
C PRO A 89 1.28 -2.31 -12.98
N SER A 90 2.50 -2.67 -12.59
CA SER A 90 3.23 -2.04 -11.49
C SER A 90 4.15 -0.93 -11.97
N LEU A 91 4.89 -1.20 -13.04
CA LEU A 91 5.90 -0.29 -13.58
C LEU A 91 5.40 0.48 -14.80
N GLN A 92 4.25 0.12 -15.37
CA GLN A 92 3.71 0.79 -16.56
C GLN A 92 3.39 2.26 -16.27
N GLY A 93 3.74 3.13 -17.22
CA GLY A 93 3.63 4.58 -17.08
C GLY A 93 4.92 5.23 -16.55
N LEU A 94 5.85 4.45 -15.97
CA LEU A 94 7.19 4.94 -15.68
C LEU A 94 7.98 5.06 -16.99
N CYS A 95 8.18 6.31 -17.41
CA CYS A 95 9.02 6.69 -18.55
C CYS A 95 8.59 6.14 -19.91
N GLY A 96 7.33 5.71 -20.04
CA GLY A 96 6.73 5.31 -21.31
C GLY A 96 7.29 4.01 -21.90
N VAL A 97 8.05 3.23 -21.12
CA VAL A 97 8.62 1.96 -21.57
C VAL A 97 7.70 0.78 -21.22
N THR A 98 7.90 -0.33 -21.92
CA THR A 98 7.25 -1.61 -21.61
C THR A 98 8.22 -2.47 -20.80
N PHE A 99 7.72 -3.09 -19.74
CA PHE A 99 8.49 -3.93 -18.82
C PHE A 99 8.12 -5.39 -19.06
N SER A 100 9.06 -6.21 -19.52
CA SER A 100 8.81 -7.64 -19.77
C SER A 100 8.62 -8.40 -18.45
N SER A 101 9.25 -7.93 -17.37
CA SER A 101 9.11 -8.47 -16.02
C SER A 101 7.66 -8.47 -15.51
N GLU A 102 6.79 -7.56 -16.00
CA GLU A 102 5.38 -7.47 -15.58
C GLU A 102 4.58 -8.75 -15.83
N SER A 103 4.98 -9.53 -16.85
CA SER A 103 4.34 -10.81 -17.20
C SER A 103 4.70 -11.95 -16.24
N HIS A 104 5.71 -11.75 -15.40
CA HIS A 104 6.20 -12.73 -14.42
C HIS A 104 5.65 -12.50 -13.01
N ARG A 105 4.79 -11.50 -12.80
CA ARG A 105 4.22 -11.20 -11.49
C ARG A 105 3.20 -12.29 -11.09
N THR A 106 3.26 -12.71 -9.84
CA THR A 106 2.40 -13.75 -9.27
C THR A 106 1.52 -13.22 -8.13
N ALA A 107 1.93 -12.15 -7.47
CA ALA A 107 1.12 -11.42 -6.48
C ALA A 107 1.51 -9.94 -6.45
N LYS A 108 0.56 -9.10 -6.03
CA LYS A 108 0.77 -7.66 -5.84
C LYS A 108 -0.08 -7.12 -4.70
N PHE A 109 0.55 -6.32 -3.84
CA PHE A 109 -0.06 -5.68 -2.67
C PHE A 109 0.18 -4.17 -2.74
N PRO A 110 -0.67 -3.41 -3.46
CA PRO A 110 -0.56 -1.98 -3.57
C PRO A 110 -1.17 -1.28 -2.35
N SER A 111 -0.54 -0.20 -1.92
CA SER A 111 -0.86 0.50 -0.68
C SER A 111 -0.55 1.99 -0.79
N VAL A 112 -1.30 2.79 -0.03
CA VAL A 112 -1.13 4.24 0.02
C VAL A 112 -0.95 4.66 1.48
N GLY A 113 0.14 5.35 1.77
CA GLY A 113 0.38 6.06 3.01
C GLY A 113 -0.23 7.45 2.96
N LEU A 114 -1.16 7.71 3.89
CA LEU A 114 -1.83 8.98 4.06
C LEU A 114 -1.20 9.76 5.21
N ASN A 115 -0.91 11.03 4.97
CA ASN A 115 -0.39 11.95 5.99
C ASN A 115 -1.49 12.26 7.05
N PRO A 116 -1.18 12.99 8.14
CA PRO A 116 -2.17 13.33 9.16
C PRO A 116 -3.34 14.20 8.67
N ALA A 117 -3.21 14.87 7.51
CA ALA A 117 -4.30 15.60 6.86
C ALA A 117 -5.20 14.69 6.00
N GLY A 118 -4.80 13.43 5.80
CA GLY A 118 -5.50 12.46 4.96
C GLY A 118 -5.05 12.48 3.49
N ASP A 119 -4.02 13.25 3.14
CA ASP A 119 -3.53 13.32 1.76
C ASP A 119 -2.57 12.15 1.45
N PRO A 120 -2.66 11.55 0.26
CA PRO A 120 -1.71 10.55 -0.19
C PRO A 120 -0.33 11.17 -0.40
N ALA A 121 0.68 10.65 0.28
CA ALA A 121 2.06 11.17 0.16
C ALA A 121 3.10 10.06 -0.03
N VAL A 122 2.73 8.80 0.18
CA VAL A 122 3.55 7.63 -0.13
C VAL A 122 2.67 6.61 -0.84
N VAL A 123 3.09 6.12 -2.00
CA VAL A 123 2.47 4.98 -2.69
C VAL A 123 3.50 3.86 -2.71
N SER A 124 3.08 2.64 -2.40
CA SER A 124 3.97 1.49 -2.35
C SER A 124 3.29 0.27 -2.94
N GLU A 125 4.05 -0.51 -3.70
CA GLU A 125 3.65 -1.83 -4.17
C GLU A 125 4.68 -2.86 -3.72
N ALA A 126 4.23 -3.91 -3.05
CA ALA A 126 5.03 -5.13 -2.86
C ALA A 126 4.59 -6.20 -3.86
N ILE A 127 5.55 -6.78 -4.56
CA ILE A 127 5.32 -7.59 -5.75
C ILE A 127 6.10 -8.90 -5.61
N ALA A 128 5.41 -10.01 -5.86
CA ALA A 128 6.03 -11.32 -6.04
C ALA A 128 6.15 -11.62 -7.53
N TYR A 129 7.28 -12.20 -7.92
CA TYR A 129 7.54 -12.74 -9.25
C TYR A 129 7.59 -14.27 -9.21
N ASP A 130 7.51 -14.91 -10.38
CA ASP A 130 7.61 -16.35 -10.52
C ASP A 130 9.02 -16.92 -10.25
N SER A 131 10.04 -16.06 -10.24
CA SER A 131 11.44 -16.43 -10.10
C SER A 131 12.29 -15.28 -9.58
N ALA A 132 13.42 -15.61 -8.95
CA ALA A 132 14.41 -14.62 -8.55
C ALA A 132 15.00 -13.84 -9.74
N THR A 133 15.14 -14.50 -10.90
CA THR A 133 15.58 -13.86 -12.14
C THR A 133 14.59 -12.80 -12.62
N ALA A 134 13.28 -13.07 -12.56
CA ALA A 134 12.27 -12.09 -12.93
C ALA A 134 12.23 -10.88 -11.98
N GLY A 135 12.40 -11.11 -10.66
CA GLY A 135 12.54 -10.01 -9.69
C GLY A 135 13.75 -9.12 -9.97
N ALA A 136 14.91 -9.71 -10.29
CA ALA A 136 16.10 -8.97 -10.68
C ALA A 136 15.96 -8.24 -12.03
N LEU A 137 15.25 -8.85 -12.99
CA LEU A 137 14.91 -8.25 -14.27
C LEU A 137 14.09 -6.97 -14.07
N ALA A 138 13.07 -6.99 -13.21
CA ALA A 138 12.22 -5.83 -12.95
C ALA A 138 13.03 -4.60 -12.47
N LEU A 139 13.97 -4.79 -11.54
CA LEU A 139 14.84 -3.71 -11.07
C LEU A 139 15.83 -3.23 -12.12
N THR A 140 16.29 -4.13 -13.00
CA THR A 140 17.18 -3.79 -14.11
C THR A 140 16.45 -2.96 -15.15
N GLU A 141 15.27 -3.40 -15.59
CA GLU A 141 14.41 -2.66 -16.50
C GLU A 141 14.03 -1.29 -15.92
N LEU A 142 13.71 -1.21 -14.62
CA LEU A 142 13.41 0.06 -13.97
C LEU A 142 14.59 1.03 -13.97
N ARG A 143 15.81 0.54 -13.70
CA ARG A 143 17.02 1.35 -13.77
C ARG A 143 17.26 1.87 -15.18
N ASP A 144 17.08 1.03 -16.19
CA ASP A 144 17.30 1.41 -17.59
C ASP A 144 16.19 2.33 -18.12
N ALA A 145 14.95 2.14 -17.66
CA ALA A 145 13.86 3.08 -17.87
C ALA A 145 14.25 4.46 -17.36
N PHE A 146 14.73 4.57 -16.10
CA PHE A 146 15.14 5.85 -15.52
C PHE A 146 16.29 6.55 -16.25
N ARG A 147 17.20 5.79 -16.88
CA ARG A 147 18.28 6.34 -17.70
C ARG A 147 17.82 6.87 -19.05
N SER A 148 16.68 6.40 -19.55
CA SER A 148 16.16 6.71 -20.89
C SER A 148 14.88 7.56 -20.87
N CYS A 149 14.41 7.98 -19.69
CA CYS A 149 13.20 8.78 -19.56
C CYS A 149 13.30 10.08 -20.36
N PRO A 150 12.26 10.42 -21.16
CA PRO A 150 12.15 11.73 -21.77
C PRO A 150 12.17 12.84 -20.71
N ALA A 151 12.98 13.87 -20.93
CA ALA A 151 13.14 15.00 -20.00
C ALA A 151 11.95 15.98 -19.98
N GLN A 152 10.87 15.70 -20.72
CA GLN A 152 9.85 16.70 -21.03
C GLN A 152 8.94 16.99 -19.83
N ASP A 153 8.59 15.98 -19.04
CA ASP A 153 7.64 16.12 -17.92
C ASP A 153 8.30 16.10 -16.54
N ARG A 154 9.62 15.89 -16.49
CA ARG A 154 10.37 15.74 -15.24
C ARG A 154 11.83 16.17 -15.35
N SER A 155 12.37 16.72 -14.27
CA SER A 155 13.79 17.00 -14.09
C SER A 155 14.38 16.07 -13.04
N PHE A 156 15.44 15.33 -13.38
CA PHE A 156 16.14 14.48 -12.40
C PHE A 156 16.98 15.34 -11.45
N LEU A 157 16.90 15.02 -10.16
CA LEU A 157 17.69 15.64 -9.10
C LEU A 157 18.66 14.59 -8.53
N PRO A 158 19.67 15.01 -7.75
CA PRO A 158 20.48 14.07 -7.00
C PRO A 158 19.59 13.15 -6.14
N PRO A 159 19.77 11.81 -6.23
CA PRO A 159 18.97 10.89 -5.44
C PRO A 159 19.26 11.07 -3.94
N PRO A 160 18.28 10.83 -3.06
CA PRO A 160 18.51 10.86 -1.62
C PRO A 160 19.50 9.77 -1.21
N ALA A 161 20.37 10.09 -0.25
CA ALA A 161 21.16 9.09 0.46
C ALA A 161 20.25 8.42 1.51
N ILE A 162 20.01 7.12 1.35
CA ILE A 162 19.23 6.31 2.29
C ILE A 162 20.05 5.08 2.64
N ASP A 163 20.50 5.01 3.89
CA ASP A 163 21.23 3.85 4.40
C ASP A 163 20.29 2.69 4.75
N GLY A 164 20.81 1.46 4.75
CA GLY A 164 20.08 0.28 5.20
C GLY A 164 19.02 -0.24 4.23
N LEU A 165 19.14 0.08 2.94
CA LEU A 165 18.32 -0.52 1.88
C LEU A 165 18.80 -1.94 1.53
N ALA A 166 17.96 -2.71 0.82
CA ALA A 166 18.36 -4.01 0.31
C ALA A 166 19.50 -3.90 -0.73
N GLU A 167 20.17 -5.03 -1.00
CA GLU A 167 21.34 -5.09 -1.89
C GLU A 167 21.03 -4.63 -3.33
N ASN A 168 19.92 -5.10 -3.89
CA ASN A 168 19.48 -4.71 -5.23
C ASN A 168 18.51 -3.55 -5.12
N VAL A 169 18.97 -2.35 -5.50
CA VAL A 169 18.21 -1.11 -5.33
C VAL A 169 18.26 -0.20 -6.56
N VAL A 170 17.19 0.57 -6.73
CA VAL A 170 17.07 1.73 -7.61
C VAL A 170 16.52 2.88 -6.77
N VAL A 171 17.31 3.96 -6.63
CA VAL A 171 16.90 5.19 -5.94
C VAL A 171 16.97 6.34 -6.93
N VAL A 172 15.86 7.04 -7.12
CA VAL A 172 15.74 8.12 -8.07
C VAL A 172 14.96 9.26 -7.43
N ARG A 173 15.42 10.49 -7.63
CA ARG A 173 14.64 11.69 -7.33
C ARG A 173 14.35 12.44 -8.62
N TYR A 174 13.11 12.83 -8.82
CA TYR A 174 12.76 13.76 -9.89
C TYR A 174 11.73 14.78 -9.43
N GLN A 175 11.74 15.93 -10.09
CA GLN A 175 10.73 16.96 -9.95
C GLN A 175 9.83 16.95 -11.19
N LEU A 176 8.52 16.85 -11.00
CA LEU A 176 7.52 16.97 -12.05
C LEU A 176 7.38 18.44 -12.50
N ALA A 177 6.83 18.67 -13.69
CA ALA A 177 6.60 20.02 -14.24
C ALA A 177 5.80 20.96 -13.29
N GLY A 178 4.95 20.41 -12.41
CA GLY A 178 4.22 21.16 -11.38
C GLY A 178 5.03 21.54 -10.13
N GLY A 179 6.33 21.23 -10.09
CA GLY A 179 7.22 21.51 -8.96
C GLY A 179 7.24 20.44 -7.86
N ILE A 180 6.34 19.45 -7.93
CA ILE A 180 6.27 18.31 -7.00
C ILE A 180 7.52 17.46 -7.14
N THR A 181 8.22 17.21 -6.03
CA THR A 181 9.37 16.30 -5.98
C THR A 181 8.91 14.93 -5.55
N GLN A 182 9.36 13.89 -6.26
CA GLN A 182 9.09 12.50 -5.92
C GLN A 182 10.39 11.72 -5.80
N ASP A 183 10.46 10.94 -4.72
CA ASP A 183 11.49 9.93 -4.50
C ASP A 183 10.93 8.56 -4.88
N VAL A 184 11.59 7.88 -5.81
CA VAL A 184 11.32 6.49 -6.15
C VAL A 184 12.40 5.64 -5.51
N VAL A 185 11.99 4.70 -4.65
CA VAL A 185 12.85 3.70 -4.04
C VAL A 185 12.29 2.33 -4.40
N ALA A 186 12.98 1.64 -5.30
CA ALA A 186 12.70 0.24 -5.59
C ALA A 186 13.82 -0.64 -5.07
N GLN A 187 13.46 -1.73 -4.41
CA GLN A 187 14.42 -2.66 -3.81
C GLN A 187 13.90 -4.08 -3.92
N GLY A 188 14.80 -5.06 -3.97
CA GLY A 188 14.39 -6.45 -4.13
C GLY A 188 15.37 -7.47 -3.59
N ARG A 189 14.83 -8.65 -3.29
CA ARG A 189 15.56 -9.82 -2.81
C ARG A 189 14.90 -11.08 -3.38
N GLY A 190 15.64 -11.83 -4.19
CA GLY A 190 15.10 -12.98 -4.93
C GLY A 190 13.88 -12.58 -5.75
N ALA A 191 12.77 -13.32 -5.60
CA ALA A 191 11.52 -13.12 -6.33
C ALA A 191 10.64 -11.99 -5.78
N VAL A 192 11.06 -11.24 -4.76
CA VAL A 192 10.25 -10.19 -4.11
C VAL A 192 10.84 -8.81 -4.37
N VAL A 193 10.00 -7.89 -4.84
CA VAL A 193 10.35 -6.49 -5.09
C VAL A 193 9.36 -5.57 -4.37
N SER A 194 9.85 -4.48 -3.80
CA SER A 194 9.04 -3.37 -3.33
C SER A 194 9.39 -2.13 -4.15
N VAL A 195 8.37 -1.42 -4.62
CA VAL A 195 8.50 -0.13 -5.30
C VAL A 195 7.72 0.90 -4.50
N LEU A 196 8.41 1.95 -4.05
CA LEU A 196 7.83 3.04 -3.27
C LEU A 196 8.05 4.36 -4.00
N ILE A 197 7.02 5.18 -4.08
CA ILE A 197 7.04 6.55 -4.61
C ILE A 197 6.57 7.48 -3.50
N ALA A 198 7.39 8.45 -3.10
CA ALA A 198 7.09 9.35 -2.00
C ALA A 198 7.23 10.82 -2.40
N GLU A 199 6.23 11.62 -2.03
CA GLU A 199 6.28 13.09 -2.10
C GLU A 199 6.81 13.70 -0.80
N ASP A 200 6.72 12.97 0.32
CA ASP A 200 7.42 13.28 1.56
C ASP A 200 8.72 12.45 1.67
N PRO A 201 9.91 13.06 1.52
CA PRO A 201 11.18 12.34 1.54
C PRO A 201 11.49 11.61 2.85
N ALA A 202 11.06 12.17 3.98
CA ALA A 202 11.36 11.61 5.29
C ALA A 202 10.50 10.37 5.56
N ALA A 203 9.20 10.44 5.25
CA ALA A 203 8.29 9.31 5.32
C ALA A 203 8.71 8.20 4.33
N GLY A 204 9.06 8.56 3.10
CA GLY A 204 9.55 7.61 2.10
C GLY A 204 10.82 6.87 2.53
N ALA A 205 11.82 7.59 3.06
CA ALA A 205 13.05 6.98 3.55
C ALA A 205 12.84 6.11 4.80
N MET A 206 11.94 6.50 5.70
CA MET A 206 11.55 5.68 6.85
C MET A 206 10.91 4.36 6.39
N ALA A 207 9.94 4.44 5.48
CA ALA A 207 9.24 3.28 4.96
C ALA A 207 10.18 2.33 4.21
N ALA A 208 11.03 2.88 3.34
CA ALA A 208 11.99 2.08 2.58
C ALA A 208 12.93 1.27 3.49
N ARG A 209 13.42 1.84 4.59
CA ARG A 209 14.28 1.13 5.56
C ARG A 209 13.54 0.04 6.34
N SER A 210 12.30 0.33 6.74
CA SER A 210 11.48 -0.66 7.45
C SER A 210 11.16 -1.87 6.55
N ILE A 211 10.80 -1.60 5.28
CA ILE A 211 10.60 -2.61 4.25
C ILE A 211 11.89 -3.40 4.00
N ALA A 212 13.04 -2.74 3.87
CA ALA A 212 14.35 -3.39 3.68
C ALA A 212 14.69 -4.34 4.84
N THR A 213 14.41 -3.92 6.07
CA THR A 213 14.61 -4.75 7.27
C THR A 213 13.76 -6.03 7.20
N ARG A 214 12.49 -5.93 6.79
CA ARG A 214 11.64 -7.10 6.59
C ARG A 214 12.09 -7.96 5.43
N MET A 215 12.53 -7.37 4.32
CA MET A 215 13.11 -8.10 3.19
C MET A 215 14.33 -8.92 3.61
N ALA A 216 15.19 -8.40 4.47
CA ALA A 216 16.36 -9.11 4.99
C ALA A 216 15.99 -10.31 5.89
N ALA A 217 14.80 -10.29 6.52
CA ALA A 217 14.30 -11.38 7.35
C ALA A 217 13.62 -12.51 6.55
N LEU A 218 13.36 -12.32 5.25
CA LEU A 218 12.74 -13.36 4.43
C LEU A 218 13.61 -14.63 4.33
N PRO A 219 13.04 -15.83 4.47
CA PRO A 219 13.77 -17.07 4.28
C PRO A 219 13.99 -17.36 2.79
N ALA A 220 15.08 -18.05 2.46
CA ALA A 220 15.48 -18.32 1.07
C ALA A 220 14.37 -18.98 0.21
N PRO A 221 13.64 -20.01 0.70
CA PRO A 221 12.57 -20.62 -0.07
C PRO A 221 11.45 -19.64 -0.44
N ALA A 222 11.11 -18.71 0.44
CA ALA A 222 10.05 -17.73 0.21
C ALA A 222 10.43 -16.67 -0.84
N ILE A 223 11.70 -16.57 -1.22
CA ILE A 223 12.20 -15.66 -2.26
C ILE A 223 12.75 -16.42 -3.47
N GLY A 224 12.52 -17.74 -3.56
CA GLY A 224 12.98 -18.57 -4.68
C GLY A 224 14.50 -18.72 -4.76
N LEU A 225 15.18 -18.74 -3.61
CA LEU A 225 16.62 -18.98 -3.45
C LEU A 225 16.91 -20.30 -2.70
#